data_AF-B7S6W3-F1
#
_entry.id   AF-B7S6W3-F1
#
_cell.length_a   1.000
_cell.length_b   1.000
_cell.length_c   1.000
_cell.angle_alpha   90.00
_cell.angle_beta   90.00
_cell.angle_gamma   90.00
#
_symmetry.space_group_name_H-M   'P 1'
#
loop_
_entity.id
_entity.type
_entity.pdbx_description
1 polymer ?
#
loop_
_entity_poly.entity_id
_entity_poly.type
_entity_poly.pdbx_seq_one_letter_code
_entity_poly.pdbx_strand_id
1 'polypeptide(L)'
;PVKLFEAPLLNTDIIFASSVTVTGANPVMMEGKKTGKFQGLSATVVLGVYFTVLQGRKYYDAPFTISACSYGSTLFVATGFHGLP
;
A
#
# COMPACT_ATOMS: atom_id res chain seq x y z
N PRO A 1 7.41 20.79 5.44
CA PRO A 1 7.16 20.36 4.04
C PRO A 1 7.14 18.83 3.98
N VAL A 2 6.09 18.23 3.40
CA VAL A 2 6.03 16.78 3.18
C VAL A 2 7.14 16.43 2.18
N LYS A 3 8.09 15.57 2.55
CA LYS A 3 9.12 15.12 1.61
C LYS A 3 8.48 14.19 0.57
N LEU A 4 8.12 14.77 -0.58
CA LEU A 4 7.43 14.10 -1.68
C LEU A 4 8.17 12.91 -2.28
N PHE A 5 9.48 12.80 -2.09
CA PHE A 5 10.28 11.72 -2.67
C PHE A 5 10.56 10.56 -1.72
N GLU A 6 10.54 10.76 -0.41
CA GLU A 6 10.82 9.68 0.55
C GLU A 6 9.54 8.92 0.92
N ALA A 7 8.45 9.65 1.19
CA ALA A 7 7.23 9.04 1.68
C ALA A 7 6.39 8.39 0.56
N PRO A 8 6.02 9.08 -0.53
CA PRO A 8 5.25 8.51 -1.63
C PRO A 8 5.94 7.33 -2.33
N LEU A 9 7.25 7.43 -2.57
CA LEU A 9 8.01 6.41 -3.29
C LEU A 9 8.01 5.05 -2.55
N LEU A 10 8.19 5.08 -1.23
CA LEU A 10 8.14 3.87 -0.41
C LEU A 10 6.79 3.14 -0.52
N ASN A 11 5.69 3.88 -0.55
CA ASN A 11 4.36 3.27 -0.71
C ASN A 11 4.16 2.68 -2.11
N THR A 12 4.71 3.32 -3.15
CA THR A 12 4.71 2.79 -4.52
C THR A 12 5.54 1.51 -4.61
N ASP A 13 6.72 1.48 -4.01
CA ASP A 13 7.60 0.31 -3.99
C ASP A 13 6.94 -0.87 -3.28
N ILE A 14 6.20 -0.62 -2.19
CA ILE A 14 5.47 -1.67 -1.45
C ILE A 14 4.35 -2.27 -2.32
N ILE A 15 3.54 -1.44 -2.99
CA ILE A 15 2.47 -1.94 -3.88
C ILE A 15 3.08 -2.71 -5.05
N PHE A 16 4.16 -2.20 -5.64
CA PHE A 16 4.88 -2.88 -6.72
C PHE A 16 5.41 -4.24 -6.26
N ALA A 17 6.09 -4.31 -5.11
CA ALA A 17 6.58 -5.54 -4.52
C ALA A 17 5.44 -6.53 -4.22
N SER A 18 4.31 -6.06 -3.70
CA SER A 18 3.13 -6.91 -3.45
C SER A 18 2.53 -7.50 -4.74
N SER A 19 2.60 -6.76 -5.83
CA SER A 19 2.16 -7.22 -7.16
C SER A 19 3.10 -8.32 -7.69
N VAL A 20 4.41 -8.15 -7.49
CA VAL A 20 5.41 -9.18 -7.83
C VAL A 20 5.22 -10.45 -7.00
N THR A 21 4.96 -10.33 -5.69
CA THR A 21 4.77 -11.50 -4.81
C THR A 21 3.51 -12.29 -5.16
N VAL A 22 2.40 -11.64 -5.50
CA VAL A 22 1.16 -12.33 -5.89
C VAL A 22 1.27 -12.96 -7.27
N THR A 23 1.86 -12.28 -8.26
CA THR A 23 2.07 -12.84 -9.61
C THR A 23 3.08 -13.98 -9.57
N GLY A 24 4.15 -13.87 -8.77
CA GLY A 24 5.13 -14.94 -8.58
C GLY A 24 4.57 -16.18 -7.85
N ALA A 25 3.56 -15.99 -6.99
CA ALA A 25 2.88 -17.10 -6.33
C ALA A 25 1.94 -17.89 -7.28
N ASN A 26 1.53 -17.30 -8.40
CA ASN A 26 0.55 -17.90 -9.30
C ASN A 26 1.06 -19.20 -9.99
N PRO A 27 2.25 -19.24 -10.61
CA PRO A 27 2.78 -20.50 -11.16
C PRO A 27 2.97 -21.59 -10.10
N VAL A 28 3.44 -21.23 -8.90
CA VAL A 28 3.63 -22.15 -7.77
C VAL A 28 2.30 -22.76 -7.29
N MET A 29 1.21 -21.97 -7.37
CA MET A 29 -0.14 -22.44 -7.12
C MET A 29 -0.60 -23.45 -8.18
N MET A 30 -0.33 -23.19 -9.46
CA MET A 30 -0.68 -24.09 -10.57
C MET A 30 0.08 -25.41 -10.52
N GLU A 31 1.33 -25.40 -10.01
CA GLU A 31 2.15 -26.60 -9.78
C GLU A 31 1.72 -27.42 -8.54
N GLY A 32 0.69 -26.99 -7.79
CA GLY A 32 0.18 -27.70 -6.61
C GLY A 32 1.07 -27.58 -5.36
N LYS A 33 2.13 -26.76 -5.38
CA LYS A 33 3.04 -26.54 -4.25
C LYS A 33 2.41 -25.65 -3.18
N LYS A 34 1.73 -26.28 -2.20
CA LYS A 34 0.98 -25.59 -1.13
C LYS A 34 1.84 -24.64 -0.28
N THR A 35 3.08 -25.01 0.05
CA THR A 35 3.95 -24.21 0.93
C THR A 35 4.39 -22.90 0.26
N GLY A 36 4.88 -22.96 -0.98
CA GLY A 36 5.32 -21.75 -1.71
C GLY A 36 4.15 -20.81 -2.04
N LYS A 37 2.96 -21.37 -2.32
CA LYS A 37 1.72 -20.59 -2.46
C LYS A 37 1.40 -19.82 -1.18
N PHE A 38 1.40 -20.51 -0.02
CA PHE A 38 1.07 -19.87 1.25
C PHE A 38 2.08 -18.79 1.61
N GLN A 39 3.37 -19.04 1.37
CA GLN A 39 4.44 -18.04 1.57
C GLN A 39 4.22 -16.79 0.71
N GLY A 40 4.02 -16.93 -0.61
CA GLY A 40 3.82 -15.79 -1.51
C GLY A 40 2.55 -14.97 -1.21
N LEU A 41 1.44 -15.66 -0.89
CA LEU A 41 0.20 -14.97 -0.49
C LEU A 41 0.38 -14.26 0.87
N SER A 42 1.01 -14.91 1.84
CA SER A 42 1.25 -14.32 3.16
C SER A 42 2.14 -13.07 3.07
N ALA A 43 3.19 -13.11 2.24
CA ALA A 43 4.04 -11.96 1.99
C ALA A 43 3.25 -10.79 1.36
N THR A 44 2.39 -11.10 0.39
CA THR A 44 1.50 -10.10 -0.26
C THR A 44 0.59 -9.42 0.78
N VAL A 45 -0.04 -10.18 1.67
CA VAL A 45 -0.91 -9.65 2.72
C VAL A 45 -0.13 -8.78 3.70
N VAL A 46 1.06 -9.22 4.13
CA VAL A 46 1.92 -8.44 5.04
C VAL A 46 2.34 -7.11 4.42
N LEU A 47 2.74 -7.11 3.14
CA LEU A 47 3.05 -5.88 2.39
C LEU A 47 1.84 -4.93 2.31
N GLY A 48 0.63 -5.47 2.08
CA GLY A 48 -0.60 -4.69 2.08
C GLY A 48 -0.91 -4.05 3.44
N VAL A 49 -0.80 -4.80 4.54
CA VAL A 49 -0.98 -4.26 5.91
C VAL A 49 0.05 -3.19 6.21
N TYR A 50 1.31 -3.42 5.82
CA TYR A 50 2.39 -2.45 6.01
C TYR A 50 2.12 -1.14 5.25
N PHE A 51 1.62 -1.22 4.02
CA PHE A 51 1.17 -0.06 3.26
C PHE A 51 0.07 0.72 4.00
N THR A 52 -0.95 0.04 4.53
CA THR A 52 -2.06 0.69 5.25
C THR A 52 -1.57 1.43 6.50
N VAL A 53 -0.67 0.82 7.27
CA VAL A 53 -0.07 1.46 8.46
C VAL A 53 0.72 2.71 8.07
N LEU A 54 1.55 2.63 7.03
CA LEU A 54 2.31 3.78 6.54
C LEU A 54 1.41 4.90 6.02
N GLN A 55 0.35 4.58 5.30
CA GLN A 55 -0.62 5.57 4.83
C GLN A 55 -1.36 6.24 6.00
N GLY A 56 -1.74 5.48 7.02
CA GLY A 56 -2.36 6.01 8.24
C GLY A 56 -1.44 6.97 9.01
N ARG A 57 -0.16 6.62 9.17
CA ARG A 57 0.83 7.53 9.79
C ARG A 57 1.00 8.83 9.01
N LYS A 58 1.01 8.79 7.68
CA LYS A 58 1.10 9.99 6.84
C LYS A 58 -0.09 10.93 7.04
N TYR A 59 -1.30 10.39 7.23
CA TYR A 59 -2.46 11.21 7.53
C TYR A 59 -2.40 11.83 8.92
N TYR A 60 -1.87 11.11 9.91
CA TYR A 60 -1.70 11.63 11.26
C TYR A 60 -0.67 12.76 11.33
N ASP A 61 0.47 12.60 10.64
CA ASP A 61 1.56 13.57 10.61
C ASP A 61 1.34 14.71 9.59
N ALA A 62 0.23 14.70 8.82
CA ALA A 62 -0.04 15.70 7.80
C ALA A 62 -0.32 17.09 8.44
N PRO A 63 0.32 18.17 7.95
CA PRO A 63 0.10 19.51 8.50
C PRO A 63 -1.22 20.16 8.04
N PHE A 64 -2.08 19.40 7.37
CA PHE A 64 -3.37 19.85 6.84
C PHE A 64 -4.42 18.77 7.06
N THR A 65 -5.66 19.20 7.25
CA THR A 65 -6.82 18.33 7.42
C THR A 65 -7.60 18.23 6.12
N ILE A 66 -8.55 17.29 6.06
CA ILE A 66 -9.51 17.17 4.95
C ILE A 66 -10.31 18.47 4.70
N SER A 67 -10.46 19.31 5.73
CA SER A 67 -11.19 20.58 5.68
C SER A 67 -10.33 21.82 5.40
N ALA A 68 -9.00 21.68 5.28
CA ALA A 68 -8.10 22.83 5.24
C ALA A 68 -8.19 23.66 3.94
N CYS A 69 -8.43 23.02 2.79
CA CYS A 69 -8.61 23.66 1.48
C CYS A 69 -8.99 22.61 0.40
N SER A 70 -9.23 23.05 -0.83
CA SER A 70 -9.48 22.15 -1.99
C SER A 70 -8.40 21.10 -2.15
N TYR A 71 -7.12 21.45 -1.98
CA TYR A 71 -6.00 20.50 -2.03
C TYR A 71 -6.10 19.39 -0.97
N GLY A 72 -6.34 19.76 0.30
CA GLY A 72 -6.47 18.79 1.40
C GLY A 72 -7.67 17.85 1.20
N SER A 73 -8.81 18.41 0.78
CA SER A 73 -10.01 17.63 0.48
C SER A 73 -9.80 16.64 -0.66
N THR A 74 -9.28 17.10 -1.80
CA THR A 74 -9.03 16.24 -2.97
C THR A 74 -7.99 15.17 -2.65
N LEU A 75 -6.92 15.50 -1.93
CA LEU A 75 -5.88 14.53 -1.57
C LEU A 75 -6.44 13.43 -0.66
N PHE A 76 -7.07 13.80 0.47
CA PHE A 76 -7.59 12.84 1.44
C PHE A 76 -8.70 11.95 0.85
N VAL A 77 -9.57 12.49 -0.01
CA VAL A 77 -10.61 11.69 -0.67
C VAL A 77 -9.97 10.71 -1.66
N ALA A 78 -9.07 11.16 -2.55
CA ALA A 78 -8.46 10.29 -3.56
C ALA A 78 -7.63 9.15 -2.93
N THR A 79 -6.79 9.47 -1.93
CA THR A 79 -5.93 8.45 -1.30
C THR A 79 -6.65 7.67 -0.22
N GLY A 80 -7.68 8.22 0.42
CA GLY A 80 -8.51 7.55 1.42
C GLY A 80 -9.45 6.53 0.78
N PHE A 81 -10.12 6.89 -0.31
CA PHE A 81 -10.99 5.98 -1.05
C PHE A 81 -10.20 4.83 -1.68
N HIS A 82 -8.99 5.09 -2.18
CA HIS A 82 -8.11 4.02 -2.65
C HIS A 82 -7.71 3.02 -1.54
N GLY A 83 -7.60 3.49 -0.29
CA GLY A 83 -7.21 2.66 0.86
C GLY A 83 -8.36 1.89 1.52
N LEU A 84 -9.62 2.18 1.16
CA LEU A 84 -10.82 1.51 1.64
C LEU A 84 -11.48 0.81 0.43
N PRO A 85 -11.27 -0.50 0.23
CA PRO A 85 -11.92 -1.24 -0.85
C PRO A 85 -13.43 -1.39 -0.66
#